data_AF-A0A2L1KQK5-F1
#
_entry.id   AF-A0A2L1KQK5-F1
#
_cell.length_a   1.000
_cell.length_b   1.000
_cell.length_c   1.000
_cell.angle_alpha   90.00
_cell.angle_beta   90.00
_cell.angle_gamma   90.00
#
_symmetry.space_group_name_H-M   'P 1'
#
loop_
_entity.id
_entity.type
_entity.pdbx_description
1 polymer ?
#
loop_
_entity_poly.entity_id
_entity_poly.type
_entity_poly.pdbx_seq_one_letter_code
_entity_poly.pdbx_strand_id
1 'polypeptide(L)'
;MIFYYRGMIVINKICQVIDGEYVCDIDISVEEWKALLMNEKVFDSKSIEVLKKWYIEPNHSCTCFDIGKKYEQHSMSANGVINGLGGRVQKELGRFEVKGIGDATNLLI
;
A
#
# COMPACT_ATOMS: atom_id res chain seq x y z
N MET A 1 -10.88 -26.82 27.94
CA MET A 1 -10.04 -25.65 27.61
C MET A 1 -10.58 -25.06 26.32
N ILE A 2 -11.35 -23.98 26.41
CA ILE A 2 -12.04 -23.38 25.26
C ILE A 2 -11.13 -22.25 24.76
N PHE A 3 -10.46 -22.47 23.62
CA PHE A 3 -9.69 -21.42 22.97
C PHE A 3 -10.67 -20.50 22.23
N TYR A 4 -10.94 -19.33 22.79
CA TYR A 4 -11.59 -18.24 22.06
C TYR A 4 -10.58 -17.63 21.09
N TYR A 5 -10.47 -18.18 19.88
CA TYR A 5 -9.93 -17.40 18.77
C TYR A 5 -11.01 -16.39 18.38
N ARG A 6 -10.86 -15.17 18.89
CA ARG A 6 -11.64 -13.99 18.52
C ARG A 6 -11.43 -13.79 17.02
N GLY A 7 -12.34 -14.33 16.21
CA GLY A 7 -12.27 -14.27 14.75
C GLY A 7 -12.28 -12.80 14.31
N MET A 8 -11.10 -12.27 13.99
CA MET A 8 -11.00 -11.01 13.26
C MET A 8 -11.57 -11.27 11.87
N ILE A 9 -12.73 -10.70 11.59
CA ILE A 9 -13.33 -10.74 10.24
C ILE A 9 -12.42 -9.90 9.35
N VAL A 10 -11.66 -10.56 8.48
CA VAL A 10 -10.84 -9.89 7.46
C VAL A 10 -11.71 -9.67 6.23
N ILE A 11 -11.95 -8.40 5.88
CA ILE A 11 -12.74 -8.04 4.71
C ILE A 11 -11.83 -8.12 3.47
N ASN A 12 -12.22 -8.93 2.49
CA ASN A 12 -11.52 -8.96 1.20
C ASN A 12 -11.96 -7.75 0.37
N LYS A 13 -11.02 -6.90 -0.01
CA LYS A 13 -11.24 -5.76 -0.91
C LYS A 13 -10.63 -6.10 -2.27
N ILE A 14 -11.45 -6.07 -3.31
CA ILE A 14 -11.02 -6.32 -4.68
C ILE A 14 -10.70 -4.98 -5.33
N CYS A 15 -9.47 -4.83 -5.80
CA CYS A 15 -9.06 -3.65 -6.55
C CYS A 15 -9.82 -3.62 -7.89
N GLN A 16 -10.39 -2.47 -8.25
CA GLN A 16 -11.08 -2.25 -9.53
C GLN A 16 -10.15 -1.51 -10.48
N VAL A 17 -10.31 -1.70 -11.79
CA VAL A 17 -9.62 -0.86 -12.78
C VAL A 17 -10.64 0.13 -13.34
N ILE A 18 -10.43 1.42 -13.06
CA ILE A 18 -11.25 2.53 -13.54
C ILE A 18 -10.33 3.44 -14.34
N ASP A 19 -10.65 3.68 -15.63
CA ASP A 19 -9.85 4.51 -16.54
C ASP A 19 -8.35 4.13 -16.62
N GLY A 20 -8.04 2.85 -16.42
CA GLY A 20 -6.66 2.33 -16.42
C GLY A 20 -5.93 2.45 -15.08
N GLU A 21 -6.57 3.03 -14.07
CA GLU A 21 -6.05 3.14 -12.71
C GLU A 21 -6.63 2.07 -11.79
N TYR A 22 -5.79 1.55 -10.89
CA TYR A 22 -6.20 0.57 -9.89
C TYR A 22 -6.82 1.31 -8.69
N VAL A 23 -8.13 1.22 -8.51
CA VAL A 23 -8.84 1.89 -7.42
C VAL A 23 -9.34 0.86 -6.43
N CYS A 24 -8.98 1.05 -5.16
CA CYS A 24 -9.46 0.23 -4.06
C CYS A 24 -10.00 1.14 -2.96
N ASP A 25 -11.30 1.04 -2.66
CA ASP A 25 -11.89 1.76 -1.54
C ASP A 25 -11.51 1.05 -0.23
N ILE A 26 -10.48 1.58 0.42
CA ILE A 26 -9.98 1.09 1.70
C ILE A 26 -10.48 2.04 2.79
N ASP A 27 -11.23 1.48 3.73
CA ASP A 27 -11.75 2.19 4.90
C ASP A 27 -10.62 2.45 5.90
N ILE A 28 -9.77 3.43 5.61
CA ILE A 28 -8.72 3.98 6.50
C ILE A 28 -9.00 5.47 6.65
N SER A 29 -9.27 5.89 7.88
CA SER A 29 -9.47 7.29 8.21
C SER A 29 -8.15 8.08 8.18
N VAL A 30 -8.27 9.41 8.08
CA VAL A 30 -7.10 10.32 8.13
C VAL A 30 -6.30 10.16 9.44
N GLU A 31 -6.96 9.95 10.58
CA GLU A 31 -6.27 9.79 11.87
C GLU A 31 -5.52 8.46 11.95
N GLU A 32 -6.04 7.41 11.32
CA GLU A 32 -5.33 6.13 11.22
C GLU A 32 -4.11 6.24 10.30
N TRP A 33 -4.23 6.96 9.20
CA TRP A 33 -3.06 7.28 8.36
C TRP A 33 -1.99 8.03 9.14
N LYS A 34 -2.36 9.04 9.93
CA LYS A 34 -1.42 9.75 10.80
C LYS A 34 -0.76 8.81 11.81
N ALA A 35 -1.54 7.93 12.45
CA ALA A 35 -1.00 6.96 13.40
C ALA A 35 -0.01 5.99 12.73
N LEU A 36 -0.33 5.50 11.53
CA LEU A 36 0.56 4.63 10.75
C LEU A 36 1.84 5.36 10.32
N LEU A 37 1.74 6.61 9.86
CA LEU A 37 2.89 7.43 9.46
C LEU A 37 3.88 7.67 10.62
N MET A 38 3.39 7.70 11.86
CA MET A 38 4.22 7.84 13.06
C MET A 38 4.81 6.50 13.53
N ASN A 39 4.38 5.36 12.98
CA ASN A 39 4.83 4.04 13.37
C ASN A 39 5.99 3.57 12.47
N GLU A 40 7.23 3.69 12.97
CA GLU A 40 8.45 3.29 12.24
C GLU A 40 8.51 1.81 11.85
N LYS A 41 7.71 0.95 12.49
CA LYS A 41 7.61 -0.47 12.09
C LYS A 41 6.82 -0.65 10.80
N VAL A 42 5.94 0.31 10.47
CA VAL A 42 5.15 0.32 9.24
C VAL A 42 5.82 1.21 8.21
N PHE A 43 6.11 2.46 8.57
CA PHE A 43 6.74 3.47 7.74
C PHE A 43 8.21 3.67 8.14
N ASP A 44 9.08 2.85 7.56
CA ASP A 44 10.53 3.06 7.67
C ASP A 44 10.99 4.23 6.80
N SER A 45 12.20 4.73 7.07
CA SER A 45 12.80 5.85 6.34
C SER A 45 12.86 5.61 4.83
N LYS A 46 13.16 4.38 4.42
CA LYS A 46 13.21 3.98 3.01
C LYS A 46 11.86 4.10 2.32
N SER A 47 10.79 3.65 2.99
CA SER A 47 9.43 3.71 2.46
C SER A 47 8.96 5.16 2.33
N ILE A 48 9.28 6.00 3.31
CA ILE A 48 8.99 7.44 3.28
C ILE A 48 9.74 8.12 2.11
N GLU A 49 11.02 7.83 1.90
CA GLU A 49 11.78 8.39 0.78
C GLU A 49 11.20 7.98 -0.58
N VAL A 50 10.76 6.73 -0.71
CA VAL A 50 10.13 6.24 -1.93
C VAL A 50 8.78 6.92 -2.15
N LEU A 51 7.93 7.02 -1.13
CA LEU A 51 6.63 7.69 -1.23
C LEU A 51 6.73 9.18 -1.57
N LYS A 52 7.76 9.87 -1.08
CA LYS A 52 8.01 11.27 -1.46
C LYS A 52 8.16 11.47 -2.96
N LYS A 53 8.58 10.43 -3.70
CA LYS A 53 8.67 10.48 -5.16
C LYS A 53 7.28 10.55 -5.80
N TRP A 54 6.33 9.75 -5.32
CA TRP A 54 4.93 9.84 -5.75
C TRP A 54 4.28 11.14 -5.28
N TYR A 55 4.57 11.59 -4.06
CA TYR A 55 4.00 12.82 -3.50
C TYR A 55 4.23 14.06 -4.38
N ILE A 56 5.33 14.12 -5.12
CA ILE A 56 5.62 15.27 -6.01
C ILE A 56 5.11 15.09 -7.44
N GLU A 57 4.61 13.91 -7.81
CA GLU A 57 4.01 13.70 -9.13
C GLU A 57 2.61 14.34 -9.20
N PRO A 58 2.15 14.71 -10.41
CA PRO A 58 0.77 15.12 -10.62
C PRO A 58 -0.22 14.09 -10.05
N ASN A 59 -1.24 14.56 -9.32
CA ASN A 59 -2.23 13.72 -8.65
C ASN A 59 -1.64 12.71 -7.64
N HIS A 60 -0.38 12.88 -7.24
CA HIS A 60 0.35 11.95 -6.38
C HIS A 60 0.44 10.52 -6.93
N SER A 61 0.34 10.37 -8.26
CA SER A 61 0.21 9.07 -8.93
C SER A 61 1.15 8.95 -10.13
N CYS A 62 1.73 7.76 -10.30
CA CYS A 62 2.51 7.37 -11.48
C CYS A 62 2.85 5.87 -11.41
N THR A 63 3.41 5.31 -12.49
CA THR A 63 3.83 3.90 -12.51
C THR A 63 5.22 3.72 -11.87
N CYS A 64 5.48 2.52 -11.35
CA CYS A 64 6.83 2.13 -10.90
C CYS A 64 7.88 2.20 -12.04
N PHE A 65 7.43 2.05 -13.29
CA PHE A 65 8.29 2.21 -14.46
C PHE A 65 8.71 3.67 -14.66
N ASP A 66 7.76 4.61 -14.55
CA ASP A 66 8.04 6.04 -14.71
C ASP A 66 8.93 6.57 -13.59
N ILE A 67 8.69 6.17 -12.34
CA ILE A 67 9.59 6.47 -11.21
C ILE A 67 10.98 5.89 -11.45
N GLY A 68 11.07 4.64 -11.89
CA GLY A 68 12.33 4.01 -12.23
C GLY A 68 13.10 4.83 -13.27
N LYS A 69 12.42 5.21 -14.36
CA LYS A 69 13.00 6.04 -15.42
C LYS A 69 13.43 7.42 -14.93
N LYS A 70 12.60 8.12 -14.14
CA LYS A 70 12.86 9.49 -13.65
C LYS A 70 14.03 9.58 -12.68
N TYR A 71 14.24 8.55 -11.87
CA TYR A 71 15.28 8.51 -10.83
C TYR A 71 16.46 7.59 -11.20
N GLU A 72 16.57 7.14 -12.45
CA GLU A 72 17.62 6.22 -12.92
C GLU A 72 17.71 4.93 -12.09
N GLN A 73 16.56 4.39 -11.72
CA GLN A 73 16.40 3.18 -10.92
C GLN A 73 15.65 2.10 -11.69
N HIS A 74 15.91 0.83 -11.35
CA HIS A 74 15.09 -0.26 -11.87
C HIS A 74 13.68 -0.17 -11.28
N SER A 75 12.63 -0.36 -12.10
CA SER A 75 11.22 -0.28 -11.68
C SER A 75 10.90 -1.17 -10.48
N MET A 76 11.52 -2.35 -10.41
CA MET A 76 11.38 -3.29 -9.29
C MET A 76 11.86 -2.73 -7.94
N SER A 77 12.75 -1.73 -7.93
CA SER A 77 13.25 -1.12 -6.70
C SER A 77 12.14 -0.41 -5.94
N ALA A 78 11.33 0.38 -6.66
CA ALA A 78 10.20 1.08 -6.07
C ALA A 78 9.03 0.12 -5.82
N ASN A 79 8.76 -0.79 -6.76
CA ASN A 79 7.71 -1.81 -6.63
C ASN A 79 7.87 -2.67 -5.36
N GLY A 80 9.08 -3.15 -5.09
CA GLY A 80 9.34 -3.97 -3.91
C GLY A 80 9.09 -3.23 -2.59
N VAL A 81 9.40 -1.92 -2.55
CA VAL A 81 9.16 -1.08 -1.36
C VAL A 81 7.66 -0.84 -1.15
N ILE A 82 6.93 -0.48 -2.21
CA ILE A 82 5.48 -0.20 -2.13
C ILE A 82 4.69 -1.46 -1.76
N ASN A 83 4.99 -2.61 -2.38
CA ASN A 83 4.33 -3.87 -2.03
C ASN A 83 4.63 -4.29 -0.58
N GLY A 84 5.89 -4.11 -0.15
CA GLY A 84 6.28 -4.35 1.24
C GLY A 84 5.53 -3.45 2.23
N LEU A 85 5.40 -2.16 1.91
CA LEU A 85 4.67 -1.20 2.73
C LEU A 85 3.18 -1.55 2.80
N GLY A 86 2.55 -1.86 1.68
CA GLY A 86 1.15 -2.28 1.62
C GLY A 86 0.87 -3.52 2.46
N GLY A 87 1.80 -4.49 2.48
CA GLY A 87 1.73 -5.65 3.36
C GLY A 87 1.83 -5.29 4.85
N ARG A 88 2.70 -4.34 5.22
CA ARG A 88 2.83 -3.87 6.61
C ARG A 88 1.61 -3.10 7.09
N VAL A 89 1.03 -2.24 6.25
CA VAL A 89 -0.22 -1.51 6.56
C VAL A 89 -1.37 -2.48 6.80
N GLN A 90 -1.56 -3.45 5.91
CA GLN A 90 -2.58 -4.49 6.09
C GLN A 90 -2.38 -5.29 7.37
N LYS A 91 -1.14 -5.66 7.69
CA LYS A 91 -0.81 -6.40 8.92
C LYS A 91 -1.08 -5.59 10.18
N GLU A 92 -0.75 -4.30 10.18
CA GLU A 92 -0.94 -3.42 11.34
C GLU A 92 -2.42 -3.17 11.61
N LEU A 93 -3.23 -2.94 10.57
CA LEU A 93 -4.67 -2.68 10.71
C LEU A 93 -5.48 -3.97 10.92
N GLY A 94 -5.03 -5.10 10.36
CA GLY A 94 -5.58 -6.44 10.60
C GLY A 94 -7.04 -6.66 10.16
N ARG A 95 -7.69 -5.69 9.51
CA ARG A 95 -9.13 -5.70 9.22
C ARG A 95 -9.50 -5.89 7.75
N PHE A 96 -8.52 -5.82 6.84
CA PHE A 96 -8.75 -6.05 5.42
C PHE A 96 -7.56 -6.73 4.76
N GLU A 97 -7.85 -7.41 3.65
CA GLU A 97 -6.87 -7.94 2.72
C GLU A 97 -7.20 -7.39 1.33
N VAL A 98 -6.23 -6.73 0.69
CA VAL A 98 -6.38 -6.24 -0.69
C VAL A 98 -5.88 -7.30 -1.64
N LYS A 99 -6.78 -7.83 -2.46
CA LYS A 99 -6.46 -8.78 -3.53
C LYS A 99 -6.44 -8.04 -4.85
N GLY A 100 -5.34 -8.20 -5.58
CA GLY A 100 -5.18 -7.69 -6.93
C GLY A 100 -6.09 -8.41 -7.93
N ILE A 101 -6.27 -7.82 -9.10
CA ILE A 101 -6.77 -8.54 -10.28
C ILE A 101 -5.55 -9.25 -10.91
N GLY A 102 -5.46 -10.57 -10.74
CA GLY A 102 -4.29 -11.39 -11.13
C GLY A 102 -3.19 -11.43 -10.07
N ASP A 103 -1.96 -11.84 -10.44
CA ASP A 103 -0.79 -11.91 -9.53
C ASP A 103 -0.29 -10.52 -9.06
N ALA A 104 -0.91 -9.44 -9.51
CA ALA A 104 -0.51 -8.07 -9.20
C ALA A 104 -1.17 -7.57 -7.90
N THR A 105 -0.56 -7.84 -6.74
CA THR A 105 -0.87 -7.16 -5.48
C THR A 105 -0.31 -5.73 -5.47
N ASN A 106 -0.81 -4.86 -6.37
CA ASN A 106 -0.50 -3.45 -6.32
C ASN A 106 -1.49 -2.77 -5.37
N LEU A 107 -1.07 -2.57 -4.13
CA LEU A 107 -1.68 -1.51 -3.31
C LEU A 107 -1.15 -0.18 -3.86
N LEU A 108 -2.03 0.59 -4.49
CA LEU A 108 -1.81 2.03 -4.54
C LEU A 108 -2.02 2.55 -3.12
N ILE A 109 -0.96 3.13 -2.57
CA ILE A 109 -0.91 3.84 -1.30
C ILE A 109 -0.89 5.32 -1.65
#